data_AF-A0A7C6N4X8-F1
#
_entry.id   AF-A0A7C6N4X8-F1
#
_cell.length_a   1.000
_cell.length_b   1.000
_cell.length_c   1.000
_cell.angle_alpha   90.00
_cell.angle_beta   90.00
_cell.angle_gamma   90.00
#
_symmetry.space_group_name_H-M   'P 1'
#
loop_
_entity.id
_entity.type
_entity.pdbx_description
1 polymer ?
#
loop_
_entity_poly.entity_id
_entity_poly.type
_entity_poly.pdbx_seq_one_letter_code
_entity_poly.pdbx_strand_id
1 'polypeptide(L)' 'MLGLWLVMILIALYQVPRLIRDQQRRTLLVFAIIWFLVTVYGSLVLSDVPVPRPTEVIYTFFARFSK' A
#
# COMPACT_ATOMS: atom_id res chain seq x y z
N MET A 1 -14.99 7.72 1.08
CA MET A 1 -14.57 6.31 1.25
C MET A 1 -14.62 5.51 -0.05
N LEU A 2 -15.75 5.44 -0.77
CA LEU A 2 -15.91 4.61 -1.98
C LEU A 2 -14.91 4.88 -3.12
N GLY A 3 -14.51 6.15 -3.33
CA GLY A 3 -13.58 6.50 -4.41
C GLY A 3 -12.20 5.85 -4.29
N LEU A 4 -11.68 5.67 -3.08
CA LEU A 4 -10.37 5.03 -2.85
C LEU A 4 -10.41 3.56 -3.23
N TRP A 5 -11.45 2.84 -2.81
CA TRP A 5 -11.68 1.45 -3.18
C TRP A 5 -11.85 1.26 -4.69
N LEU A 6 -12.54 2.20 -5.35
CA LEU A 6 -12.77 2.15 -6.79
C LEU A 6 -11.46 2.28 -7.57
N VAL A 7 -10.58 3.19 -7.16
CA VAL A 7 -9.24 3.34 -7.75
C VAL A 7 -8.38 2.11 -7.47
N MET A 8 -8.42 1.55 -6.26
CA MET A 8 -7.67 0.33 -5.94
C MET A 8 -8.13 -0.86 -6.79
N ILE A 9 -9.43 -1.02 -6.98
CA ILE A 9 -9.97 -2.12 -7.81
C ILE A 9 -9.56 -1.95 -9.27
N LEU A 10 -9.59 -0.74 -9.82
CA LEU A 10 -9.16 -0.45 -11.20
C LEU A 10 -7.68 -0.79 -11.43
N ILE A 11 -6.81 -0.37 -10.51
CA ILE A 11 -5.37 -0.64 -10.61
C ILE A 11 -5.12 -2.16 -10.51
N ALA A 12 -5.74 -2.84 -9.55
CA ALA A 12 -5.61 -4.28 -9.39
C ALA A 12 -6.09 -5.04 -10.64
N LEU A 13 -7.24 -4.64 -11.22
CA LEU A 13 -7.77 -5.24 -12.44
C LEU A 13 -6.88 -5.06 -13.66
N TYR A 14 -6.11 -3.97 -13.75
CA TYR A 14 -5.16 -3.77 -14.83
C TYR A 14 -3.84 -4.52 -14.58
N GLN A 15 -3.35 -4.48 -13.35
CA GLN A 15 -2.01 -4.94 -13.00
C GLN A 15 -1.95 -6.46 -12.82
N VAL A 16 -2.94 -7.08 -12.17
CA VAL A 16 -3.00 -8.54 -11.95
C VAL A 16 -2.94 -9.35 -13.26
N PRO A 17 -3.82 -9.12 -14.28
CA PRO A 17 -3.79 -9.92 -15.50
C PRO A 17 -2.51 -9.68 -16.31
N ARG A 18 -1.95 -8.47 -16.26
CA ARG A 18 -0.65 -8.17 -16.88
C ARG A 18 0.47 -9.02 -16.26
N LEU A 19 0.53 -9.08 -14.93
CA LEU A 19 1.54 -9.88 -14.21
C LEU A 19 1.36 -11.39 -14.38
N ILE A 20 0.11 -11.87 -14.51
CA ILE A 20 -0.19 -13.27 -14.85
C ILE A 20 0.30 -13.57 -16.27
N ARG A 21 0.03 -12.68 -17.24
CA ARG A 21 0.41 -12.85 -18.65
C ARG A 21 1.92 -12.88 -18.85
N ASP A 22 2.67 -12.07 -18.11
CA ASP A 22 4.13 -12.02 -18.17
C ASP A 22 4.82 -13.14 -17.36
N GLN A 23 4.05 -14.11 -16.82
CA GLN A 23 4.52 -15.20 -15.94
C GLN A 23 5.39 -14.77 -14.74
N GLN A 24 5.33 -13.49 -14.36
CA GLN A 24 6.15 -12.96 -13.29
C GLN A 24 5.55 -13.28 -11.90
N ARG A 25 5.47 -14.58 -11.57
CA ARG A 25 4.87 -15.08 -10.30
C ARG A 25 5.51 -14.45 -9.07
N ARG A 26 6.82 -14.20 -9.11
CA ARG A 26 7.55 -13.55 -8.01
C ARG A 26 7.11 -12.10 -7.82
N THR A 27 6.99 -11.36 -8.92
CA THR A 27 6.52 -9.97 -8.92
C THR A 27 5.04 -9.89 -8.53
N LEU A 28 4.23 -10.88 -8.91
CA LEU A 28 2.82 -10.99 -8.53
C LEU A 28 2.66 -11.21 -7.02
N LEU A 29 3.50 -12.06 -6.41
CA LEU A 29 3.55 -12.24 -4.97
C LEU A 29 3.93 -10.95 -4.23
N VAL A 30 4.99 -10.26 -4.69
CA VAL A 30 5.40 -8.98 -4.08
C VAL A 30 4.30 -7.93 -4.24
N PHE A 31 3.70 -7.84 -5.42
CA PHE A 31 2.57 -6.96 -5.67
C PHE A 31 1.42 -7.26 -4.71
N ALA A 32 1.01 -8.53 -4.58
CA ALA A 32 -0.08 -8.93 -3.69
C ALA A 32 0.19 -8.56 -2.22
N ILE A 33 1.42 -8.78 -1.74
CA ILE A 33 1.83 -8.43 -0.36
C ILE A 33 1.74 -6.92 -0.14
N ILE A 34 2.33 -6.13 -1.05
CA ILE A 34 2.31 -4.67 -0.98
C ILE A 34 0.86 -4.17 -1.09
N TRP A 35 0.08 -4.73 -2.00
CA TRP A 35 -1.31 -4.36 -2.23
C TRP A 35 -2.16 -4.59 -0.99
N PHE A 36 -1.96 -5.73 -0.32
CA PHE A 36 -2.61 -6.04 0.94
C PHE A 36 -2.23 -5.04 2.04
N LEU A 37 -0.93 -4.75 2.21
CA LEU A 37 -0.43 -3.75 3.16
C LEU A 37 -1.06 -2.36 2.92
N VAL A 38 -1.08 -1.90 1.68
CA VAL A 38 -1.66 -0.60 1.30
C VAL A 38 -3.18 -0.59 1.53
N THR A 39 -3.88 -1.68 1.24
CA THR A 39 -5.33 -1.78 1.47
C THR A 39 -5.65 -1.68 2.96
N VAL A 40 -4.90 -2.40 3.80
CA VAL A 40 -5.06 -2.36 5.26
C VAL A 40 -4.72 -0.97 5.79
N TYR A 41 -3.59 -0.39 5.37
CA TYR A 41 -3.17 0.95 5.78
C TYR A 41 -4.18 2.02 5.37
N GLY A 42 -4.62 2.02 4.11
CA GLY A 42 -5.62 2.95 3.60
C GLY A 42 -6.96 2.81 4.32
N SER A 43 -7.37 1.59 4.67
CA SER A 43 -8.59 1.34 5.45
C SER A 43 -8.48 1.87 6.88
N LEU A 44 -7.32 1.70 7.53
CA LEU A 44 -7.05 2.24 8.87
C LEU A 44 -7.06 3.77 8.87
N VAL A 45 -6.40 4.40 7.89
CA VAL A 45 -6.39 5.85 7.71
C VAL A 45 -7.79 6.40 7.48
N LEU A 46 -8.61 5.72 6.67
CA LEU A 46 -9.99 6.11 6.42
C LEU A 46 -10.91 5.90 7.63
N SER A 47 -10.55 5.02 8.56
CA SER A 47 -11.32 4.73 9.78
C SER A 47 -11.01 5.72 10.92
N ASP A 48 -10.36 6.85 10.63
CA ASP A 48 -9.90 7.85 11.63
C ASP A 48 -9.03 7.25 12.75
N VAL A 49 -8.42 6.08 12.51
CA VAL A 49 -7.42 5.55 13.42
C VAL A 49 -6.19 6.46 13.31
N PRO A 50 -5.63 6.95 14.44
CA PRO A 50 -4.42 7.76 14.42
C PRO A 50 -3.24 6.87 14.04
N VAL A 51 -3.09 6.60 12.74
CA VAL A 51 -1.95 5.90 12.19
C VAL A 51 -0.86 6.95 11.93
N PRO A 52 0.33 6.82 12.54
CA PRO A 52 1.41 7.77 12.33
C PRO A 52 1.72 7.88 10.84
N ARG A 53 1.84 9.12 10.36
CA ARG A 53 2.10 9.36 8.94
C ARG A 53 3.49 8.79 8.61
N PRO A 54 3.72 8.22 7.41
CA PRO A 54 5.02 7.68 7.05
C PRO A 54 6.13 8.73 7.20
N THR A 55 5.78 10.00 6.95
CA THR A 55 6.65 11.16 7.17
C THR A 55 7.03 11.37 8.64
N GLU A 56 6.09 11.17 9.58
CA GLU A 56 6.37 11.27 11.03
C GLU A 56 7.27 10.12 11.50
N VAL A 57 7.09 8.92 10.96
CA VAL A 57 7.96 7.77 11.26
C VAL A 57 9.39 8.05 10.79
N ILE A 58 9.55 8.56 9.57
CA ILE A 58 10.87 8.95 9.03
C ILE A 58 11.48 10.06 9.90
N TYR A 59 10.69 11.08 10.26
CA TYR A 59 11.16 12.18 11.09
C TYR A 59 11.62 11.69 12.47
N THR A 60 10.86 10.77 13.09
CA THR A 60 11.21 10.18 14.39
C THR A 60 12.48 9.33 14.28
N PHE A 61 12.64 8.56 13.20
CA PHE A 61 13.84 7.78 12.94
C PHE A 61 15.08 8.68 12.72
N PHE A 62 14.95 9.73 11.90
CA PHE A 62 16.03 10.67 11.64
C PHE A 62 16.38 11.51 12.87
N ALA A 63 15.38 12.02 13.60
CA ALA A 63 15.57 12.76 14.84
C ALA A 63 16.25 11.89 15.92
N ARG A 64 15.99 10.59 15.93
CA ARG A 64 16.66 9.63 16.83
C ARG A 64 18.11 9.33 16.42
N PHE A 65 18.44 9.44 15.13
CA PHE A 65 19.80 9.21 14.62
C PHE A 65 20.69 10.48 14.68
N SER A 66 20.07 11.66 14.75
CA SER A 66 20.75 12.96 14.85
C SER A 66 21.08 13.36 16.31
N LYS A 67 20.94 12.46 17.27
CA LYS A 67 21.20 12.67 18.70
C LYS A 67 22.21 11.66 19.21
#